data_AF-A0A352Q0F3-F1
#
_entry.id   AF-A0A352Q0F3-F1
#
_cell.length_a   1.000
_cell.length_b   1.000
_cell.length_c   1.000
_cell.angle_alpha   90.00
_cell.angle_beta   90.00
_cell.angle_gamma   90.00
#
_symmetry.space_group_name_H-M   'P 1'
#
loop_
_entity.id
_entity.type
_entity.pdbx_description
1 polymer ?
#
loop_
_entity_poly.entity_id
_entity_poly.type
_entity_poly.pdbx_seq_one_letter_code
_entity_poly.pdbx_strand_id
1 'polypeptide(L)'
;IGKNIVGVVLQCNNYEVVDMGVMVPSEKILETAKSEGVDVIGLSGLITPSLDEMVHVAGELERQGFDLPLLIGGATTSKAHTAVKIDPHYHRAQAIYVPDASRAVGVVARLMDADARAKYYAETADEYETVRQRRADRTPRGIIVPYGEAQQQGPRPDWQRYTPPVPNKLGVQVFADYPLAELVETIDWTPFFI
;
A
#
# COMPACT_ATOMS: atom_id res chain seq x y z
N ILE A 1 0.40 11.95 2.92
CA ILE A 1 0.99 12.17 4.26
C ILE A 1 2.18 11.24 4.47
N GLY A 2 1.99 9.92 4.61
CA GLY A 2 3.09 8.98 4.87
C GLY A 2 4.28 9.10 3.91
N LYS A 3 4.03 9.21 2.59
CA LYS A 3 5.08 9.48 1.58
C LYS A 3 5.97 10.69 1.95
N ASN A 4 5.37 11.79 2.37
CA ASN A 4 6.11 13.01 2.70
C ASN A 4 6.96 12.82 3.95
N ILE A 5 6.46 12.07 4.94
CA ILE A 5 7.23 11.73 6.15
C ILE A 5 8.45 10.88 5.77
N VAL A 6 8.28 9.87 4.91
CA VAL A 6 9.39 9.06 4.39
C VAL A 6 10.41 9.93 3.66
N GLY A 7 9.96 10.82 2.77
CA GLY A 7 10.82 11.73 2.03
C GLY A 7 11.67 12.62 2.95
N VAL A 8 11.04 13.27 3.93
CA VAL A 8 11.74 14.11 4.91
C VAL A 8 12.74 13.29 5.73
N VAL A 9 12.36 12.11 6.20
CA VAL A 9 13.23 11.23 7.00
C VAL A 9 14.45 10.76 6.19
N LEU A 10 14.30 10.43 4.90
CA LEU A 10 15.41 10.08 4.03
C LEU A 10 16.33 11.30 3.78
N GLN A 11 15.77 12.48 3.52
CA GLN A 11 16.56 13.71 3.36
C GLN A 11 17.38 14.06 4.62
N CYS A 12 16.82 13.83 5.82
CA CYS A 12 17.57 13.97 7.08
C CYS A 12 18.75 13.01 7.21
N ASN A 13 18.80 11.94 6.41
CA ASN A 13 19.89 10.97 6.34
C ASN A 13 20.75 11.14 5.07
N ASN A 14 20.80 12.37 4.53
CA ASN A 14 21.64 12.75 3.40
C ASN A 14 21.30 12.06 2.07
N TYR A 15 20.09 11.52 1.93
CA TYR A 15 19.60 11.05 0.63
C TYR A 15 18.96 12.20 -0.15
N GLU A 16 19.20 12.21 -1.46
CA GLU A 16 18.40 13.03 -2.38
C GLU A 16 17.06 12.31 -2.66
N VAL A 17 15.96 13.06 -2.60
CA VAL A 17 14.60 12.51 -2.79
C VAL A 17 13.89 13.29 -3.87
N VAL A 18 13.63 12.63 -5.00
CA VAL A 18 12.81 13.16 -6.09
C VAL A 18 11.35 12.81 -5.82
N ASP A 19 10.60 13.74 -5.24
CA ASP A 19 9.16 13.56 -4.98
C ASP A 19 8.32 13.91 -6.22
N MET A 20 7.73 12.89 -6.84
CA MET A 20 6.91 13.04 -8.04
C MET A 20 5.44 13.40 -7.77
N GLY A 21 5.03 13.47 -6.49
CA GLY A 21 3.66 13.79 -6.10
C GLY A 21 2.73 12.58 -6.00
N VAL A 22 1.49 12.73 -6.46
CA VAL A 22 0.44 11.70 -6.40
C VAL A 22 -0.19 11.48 -7.77
N MET A 23 -0.78 10.30 -7.99
CA MET A 23 -1.39 9.92 -9.28
C MET A 23 -0.40 10.02 -10.45
N VAL A 24 0.83 9.54 -10.22
CA VAL A 24 1.91 9.56 -11.22
C VAL A 24 1.83 8.27 -12.06
N PRO A 25 1.75 8.37 -13.40
CA PRO A 25 1.76 7.19 -14.28
C PRO A 25 3.07 6.39 -14.19
N SER A 26 3.00 5.08 -14.39
CA SER A 26 4.16 4.17 -14.39
C SER A 26 5.26 4.62 -15.35
N GLU A 27 4.90 4.95 -16.60
CA GLU A 27 5.83 5.46 -17.61
C GLU A 27 6.67 6.63 -17.10
N LYS A 28 6.01 7.63 -16.50
CA LYS A 28 6.68 8.82 -15.97
C LYS A 28 7.63 8.48 -14.82
N ILE A 29 7.24 7.55 -13.93
CA ILE A 29 8.09 7.07 -12.83
C ILE A 29 9.38 6.48 -13.39
N LEU A 30 9.26 5.62 -14.40
CA LEU A 30 10.40 4.93 -15.01
C LEU A 30 11.29 5.88 -15.83
N GLU A 31 10.69 6.81 -16.58
CA GLU A 31 11.42 7.86 -17.30
C GLU A 31 12.25 8.72 -16.34
N THR A 32 11.62 9.17 -15.24
CA THR A 32 12.30 10.00 -14.23
C THR A 32 13.39 9.21 -13.52
N ALA A 33 13.14 7.94 -13.19
CA ALA A 33 14.16 7.08 -12.60
C ALA A 33 15.41 6.95 -13.49
N LYS A 34 15.22 6.86 -14.81
CA LYS A 34 16.32 6.85 -15.79
C LYS A 34 17.01 8.20 -15.94
N SER A 35 16.24 9.30 -16.03
CA SER A 35 16.81 10.63 -16.27
C SER A 35 17.60 11.15 -15.07
N GLU A 36 17.12 10.90 -13.86
CA GLU A 36 17.75 11.30 -12.61
C GLU A 36 18.80 10.29 -12.13
N GLY A 37 18.87 9.09 -12.75
CA GLY A 37 19.83 8.05 -12.36
C GLY A 37 19.64 7.58 -10.92
N VAL A 38 18.39 7.37 -10.49
CA VAL A 38 18.08 7.04 -9.09
C VAL A 38 18.61 5.66 -8.69
N ASP A 39 18.96 5.50 -7.42
CA ASP A 39 19.41 4.21 -6.88
C ASP A 39 18.27 3.32 -6.37
N VAL A 40 17.12 3.91 -6.02
CA VAL A 40 15.97 3.22 -5.40
C VAL A 40 14.67 3.87 -5.86
N ILE A 41 13.66 3.06 -6.19
CA ILE A 41 12.30 3.54 -6.49
C ILE A 41 11.38 3.23 -5.32
N GLY A 42 10.62 4.22 -4.84
CA GLY A 42 9.63 4.03 -3.79
C GLY A 42 8.20 4.29 -4.27
N LEU A 43 7.29 3.34 -4.02
CA LEU A 43 5.86 3.47 -4.32
C LEU A 43 5.03 3.59 -3.04
N SER A 44 4.08 4.52 -3.03
CA SER A 44 3.17 4.74 -1.90
C SER A 44 1.71 4.58 -2.31
N GLY A 45 0.97 3.72 -1.61
CA GLY A 45 -0.44 3.42 -1.91
C GLY A 45 -1.35 3.60 -0.68
N LEU A 46 -2.54 4.17 -0.88
CA LEU A 46 -3.50 4.42 0.20
C LEU A 46 -4.77 3.57 0.09
N ILE A 47 -5.19 3.24 -1.12
CA ILE A 47 -6.46 2.54 -1.41
C ILE A 47 -6.20 1.25 -2.18
N THR A 48 -7.14 0.29 -2.12
CA THR A 48 -6.98 -1.04 -2.74
C THR A 48 -6.60 -1.00 -4.22
N PRO A 49 -7.17 -0.13 -5.07
CA PRO A 49 -6.74 -0.03 -6.48
C PRO A 49 -5.26 0.34 -6.67
N SER A 50 -4.63 0.99 -5.68
CA SER A 50 -3.19 1.33 -5.75
C SER A 50 -2.31 0.08 -5.75
N LEU A 51 -2.80 -1.05 -5.23
CA LEU A 51 -2.04 -2.29 -5.18
C LEU A 51 -1.84 -2.88 -6.57
N ASP A 52 -2.87 -2.84 -7.43
CA ASP A 52 -2.78 -3.30 -8.81
C ASP A 52 -1.80 -2.45 -9.62
N GLU A 53 -1.78 -1.12 -9.38
CA GLU A 53 -0.78 -0.22 -9.97
C GLU A 53 0.65 -0.57 -9.54
N MET A 54 0.87 -0.96 -8.28
CA MET A 54 2.20 -1.40 -7.83
C MET A 54 2.66 -2.69 -8.52
N VAL A 55 1.74 -3.63 -8.75
CA VAL A 55 2.02 -4.84 -9.55
C VAL A 55 2.37 -4.46 -10.98
N HIS A 56 1.61 -3.53 -11.58
CA HIS A 56 1.87 -3.03 -12.91
C HIS A 56 3.25 -2.37 -13.03
N VAL A 57 3.63 -1.50 -12.10
CA VAL A 57 4.95 -0.85 -12.08
C VAL A 57 6.07 -1.88 -11.92
N ALA A 58 5.92 -2.88 -11.05
CA ALA A 58 6.92 -3.94 -10.90
C ALA A 58 7.14 -4.72 -12.22
N GLY A 59 6.05 -5.12 -12.89
CA GLY A 59 6.13 -5.77 -14.19
C GLY A 59 6.75 -4.88 -15.28
N GLU A 60 6.52 -3.57 -15.21
CA GLU A 60 7.07 -2.62 -16.18
C GLU A 60 8.57 -2.36 -15.95
N LEU A 61 9.03 -2.35 -14.69
CA LEU A 61 10.45 -2.31 -14.34
C LEU A 61 11.19 -3.53 -14.91
N GLU A 62 10.60 -4.72 -14.77
CA GLU A 62 11.12 -5.95 -15.36
C GLU A 62 11.19 -5.84 -16.89
N ARG A 63 10.08 -5.44 -17.53
CA ARG A 63 9.96 -5.31 -18.98
C ARG A 63 10.98 -4.33 -19.57
N GLN A 64 11.29 -3.26 -18.85
CA GLN A 64 12.22 -2.22 -19.29
C GLN A 64 13.67 -2.46 -18.81
N GLY A 65 13.94 -3.56 -18.12
CA GLY A 65 15.30 -3.96 -17.76
C GLY A 65 15.92 -3.19 -16.60
N PHE A 66 15.13 -2.70 -15.64
CA PHE A 66 15.65 -2.07 -14.42
C PHE A 66 16.21 -3.13 -13.44
N ASP A 67 17.23 -2.80 -12.66
CA ASP A 67 17.84 -3.64 -11.59
C ASP A 67 17.97 -2.90 -10.25
N LEU A 68 17.18 -1.84 -10.07
CA LEU A 68 17.16 -1.04 -8.86
C LEU A 68 16.17 -1.61 -7.84
N PRO A 69 16.45 -1.57 -6.53
CA PRO A 69 15.49 -1.95 -5.51
C PRO A 69 14.16 -1.18 -5.64
N LEU A 70 13.04 -1.90 -5.47
CA LEU A 70 11.69 -1.34 -5.46
C LEU A 70 11.11 -1.38 -4.04
N LEU A 71 10.92 -0.22 -3.41
CA LEU A 71 10.30 -0.12 -2.09
C LEU A 71 8.78 0.06 -2.21
N ILE A 72 8.04 -0.76 -1.46
CA ILE A 72 6.57 -0.75 -1.41
C ILE A 72 6.11 -0.33 -0.02
N GLY A 73 5.28 0.72 0.06
CA GLY A 73 4.72 1.18 1.33
C GLY A 73 3.36 1.88 1.20
N GLY A 74 2.78 2.25 2.35
CA GLY A 74 1.47 2.90 2.45
C GLY A 74 0.38 2.01 3.04
N ALA A 75 -0.78 2.60 3.35
CA ALA A 75 -1.76 2.03 4.28
C ALA A 75 -2.36 0.69 3.82
N THR A 76 -2.53 0.48 2.51
CA THR A 76 -3.09 -0.77 1.96
C THR A 76 -2.04 -1.82 1.66
N THR A 77 -0.76 -1.45 1.74
CA THR A 77 0.34 -2.38 1.45
C THR A 77 0.62 -3.29 2.63
N SER A 78 1.17 -4.48 2.33
CA SER A 78 1.58 -5.42 3.36
C SER A 78 2.69 -6.32 2.84
N LYS A 79 3.44 -6.92 3.75
CA LYS A 79 4.42 -7.96 3.41
C LYS A 79 3.78 -9.11 2.62
N ALA A 80 2.60 -9.55 3.06
CA ALA A 80 1.88 -10.65 2.41
C ALA A 80 1.47 -10.31 0.97
N HIS A 81 0.93 -9.11 0.74
CA HIS A 81 0.58 -8.69 -0.62
C HIS A 81 1.82 -8.55 -1.50
N THR A 82 2.87 -7.89 -0.99
CA THR A 82 4.11 -7.69 -1.73
C THR A 82 4.74 -9.01 -2.17
N ALA A 83 4.89 -9.96 -1.24
CA ALA A 83 5.47 -11.27 -1.51
C ALA A 83 4.67 -12.12 -2.50
N VAL A 84 3.33 -12.03 -2.48
CA VAL A 84 2.43 -12.88 -3.27
C VAL A 84 2.07 -12.27 -4.62
N LYS A 85 2.02 -10.93 -4.72
CA LYS A 85 1.44 -10.24 -5.88
C LYS A 85 2.37 -9.25 -6.57
N ILE A 86 3.36 -8.68 -5.91
CA ILE A 86 4.24 -7.65 -6.51
C ILE A 86 5.59 -8.25 -6.86
N ASP A 87 6.27 -8.83 -5.88
CA ASP A 87 7.59 -9.44 -6.01
C ASP A 87 7.72 -10.45 -7.16
N PRO A 88 6.73 -11.34 -7.42
CA PRO A 88 6.82 -12.27 -8.55
C PRO A 88 6.82 -11.63 -9.94
N HIS A 89 6.58 -10.32 -10.06
CA HIS A 89 6.59 -9.60 -11.32
C HIS A 89 7.89 -8.83 -11.57
N TYR A 90 8.84 -8.86 -10.64
CA TYR A 90 10.12 -8.18 -10.76
C TYR A 90 11.27 -9.09 -10.31
N HIS A 91 12.03 -9.62 -11.28
CA HIS A 91 13.04 -10.65 -11.06
C HIS A 91 14.47 -10.11 -11.15
N ARG A 92 14.69 -9.01 -11.88
CA ARG A 92 16.02 -8.40 -12.04
C ARG A 92 16.56 -7.78 -10.75
N ALA A 93 15.67 -7.39 -9.83
CA ALA A 93 16.02 -6.97 -8.48
C ALA A 93 14.91 -7.38 -7.50
N GLN A 94 14.86 -6.76 -6.33
CA GLN A 94 13.94 -7.15 -5.26
C GLN A 94 12.87 -6.08 -5.02
N ALA A 95 11.61 -6.50 -4.94
CA ALA A 95 10.54 -5.68 -4.36
C ALA A 95 10.50 -5.88 -2.84
N ILE A 96 10.53 -4.78 -2.08
CA ILE A 96 10.72 -4.80 -0.62
C ILE A 96 9.63 -3.97 0.05
N TYR A 97 8.80 -4.64 0.85
CA TYR A 97 7.83 -3.99 1.72
C TYR A 97 8.50 -3.28 2.90
N VAL A 98 8.21 -1.98 3.04
CA VAL A 98 8.68 -1.15 4.15
C VAL A 98 7.46 -0.61 4.92
N PRO A 99 7.26 -1.00 6.19
CA PRO A 99 6.01 -0.70 6.90
C PRO A 99 5.87 0.76 7.33
N ASP A 100 6.99 1.46 7.56
CA ASP A 100 6.98 2.82 8.11
C ASP A 100 8.27 3.58 7.77
N ALA A 101 8.25 4.90 7.96
CA ALA A 101 9.36 5.78 7.65
C ALA A 101 10.62 5.52 8.50
N SER A 102 10.45 5.08 9.76
CA SER A 102 11.58 4.83 10.65
C SER A 102 12.45 3.67 10.16
N ARG A 103 11.82 2.66 9.54
CA ARG A 103 12.54 1.53 8.94
C ARG A 103 13.12 1.83 7.56
N ALA A 104 12.54 2.80 6.84
CA ALA A 104 12.98 3.13 5.48
C ALA A 104 14.46 3.48 5.42
N VAL A 105 14.97 4.26 6.39
CA VAL A 105 16.39 4.65 6.45
C VAL A 105 17.31 3.42 6.54
N GLY A 106 17.01 2.50 7.45
CA GLY A 106 17.82 1.31 7.66
C GLY A 106 17.76 0.34 6.48
N VAL A 107 16.61 0.28 5.79
CA VAL A 107 16.47 -0.48 4.55
C VAL A 107 17.32 0.13 3.44
N VAL A 108 17.14 1.43 3.13
CA VAL A 108 17.90 2.10 2.07
C VAL A 108 19.40 2.03 2.34
N ALA A 109 19.84 2.24 3.59
CA ALA A 109 21.26 2.14 3.94
C ALA A 109 21.87 0.77 3.60
N ARG A 110 21.14 -0.34 3.79
CA ARG A 110 21.60 -1.68 3.39
C ARG A 110 21.61 -1.86 1.88
N LEU A 111 20.75 -1.17 1.15
CA LEU A 111 20.64 -1.26 -0.31
C LEU A 111 21.74 -0.46 -1.03
N MET A 112 22.33 0.54 -0.38
CA MET A 112 23.44 1.31 -0.94
C MET A 112 24.79 0.58 -0.88
N ASP A 113 24.95 -0.40 0.01
CA ASP A 113 26.14 -1.24 0.10
C ASP A 113 25.93 -2.55 -0.69
N ALA A 114 26.84 -2.88 -1.60
CA ALA A 114 26.64 -3.98 -2.54
C ALA A 114 26.55 -5.37 -1.85
N ASP A 115 27.40 -5.62 -0.85
CA ASP A 115 27.43 -6.89 -0.12
C ASP A 115 26.23 -7.01 0.81
N ALA A 116 25.90 -5.95 1.53
CA ALA A 116 24.71 -5.88 2.37
C ALA A 116 23.42 -6.00 1.54
N ARG A 117 23.37 -5.40 0.34
CA ARG A 117 22.25 -5.50 -0.58
C ARG A 117 22.04 -6.93 -1.05
N ALA A 118 23.09 -7.60 -1.51
CA ALA A 118 23.00 -8.98 -1.98
C ALA A 118 22.52 -9.91 -0.86
N LYS A 119 23.05 -9.74 0.35
CA LYS A 119 22.60 -10.48 1.53
C LYS A 119 21.13 -10.18 1.87
N TYR A 120 20.74 -8.90 1.85
CA TYR A 120 19.38 -8.50 2.18
C TYR A 120 18.34 -8.95 1.14
N TYR A 121 18.71 -9.01 -0.13
CA TYR A 121 17.89 -9.60 -1.19
C TYR A 121 17.65 -11.08 -0.92
N ALA A 122 18.70 -11.85 -0.63
CA ALA A 122 18.56 -13.28 -0.31
C ALA A 122 17.65 -13.50 0.91
N GLU A 123 17.89 -12.76 2.00
CA GLU A 123 17.05 -12.82 3.21
C GLU A 123 15.57 -12.48 2.92
N THR A 124 15.33 -11.46 2.09
CA THR A 124 13.97 -11.03 1.72
C THR A 124 13.29 -12.06 0.84
N ALA A 125 14.00 -12.62 -0.14
CA ALA A 125 13.48 -13.66 -1.03
C ALA A 125 13.07 -14.93 -0.26
N ASP A 126 13.92 -15.37 0.68
CA ASP A 126 13.63 -16.52 1.56
C ASP A 126 12.42 -16.26 2.46
N GLU A 127 12.32 -15.06 3.04
CA GLU A 127 11.17 -14.66 3.83
C GLU A 127 9.89 -14.67 2.97
N TYR A 128 9.95 -14.13 1.76
CA TYR A 128 8.80 -14.00 0.88
C TYR A 128 8.34 -15.36 0.37
N GLU A 129 9.27 -16.28 0.13
CA GLU A 129 8.93 -17.65 -0.21
C GLU A 129 8.20 -18.36 0.93
N THR A 130 8.68 -18.19 2.17
CA THR A 130 7.99 -18.70 3.37
C THR A 130 6.57 -18.13 3.48
N VAL A 131 6.39 -16.84 3.18
CA VAL A 131 5.08 -16.18 3.17
C VAL A 131 4.17 -16.73 2.06
N ARG A 132 4.70 -16.97 0.85
CA ARG A 132 3.97 -17.56 -0.28
C ARG A 132 3.50 -18.97 0.05
N GLN A 133 4.38 -19.82 0.56
CA GLN A 133 4.06 -21.19 0.98
C GLN A 133 2.98 -21.20 2.07
N ARG A 134 3.16 -20.41 3.13
CA ARG A 134 2.16 -20.29 4.21
C ARG A 134 0.79 -19.83 3.70
N ARG A 135 0.76 -18.99 2.65
CA ARG A 135 -0.50 -18.54 2.05
C ARG A 135 -1.13 -19.61 1.16
N ALA A 136 -0.33 -20.38 0.43
CA ALA A 136 -0.79 -21.50 -0.39
C ALA A 136 -1.35 -22.64 0.47
N ASP A 137 -0.69 -22.96 1.59
CA ASP A 137 -1.09 -24.01 2.54
C ASP A 137 -2.28 -23.61 3.43
N ARG A 138 -2.72 -22.35 3.33
CA ARG A 138 -3.80 -21.85 4.17
C ARG A 138 -5.11 -22.51 3.76
N THR A 139 -5.58 -23.44 4.58
CA THR A 139 -6.95 -23.98 4.47
C THR A 139 -7.95 -22.81 4.46
N PRO A 140 -8.85 -22.74 3.48
CA PRO A 140 -9.93 -21.75 3.48
C PRO A 140 -10.64 -21.78 4.82
N ARG A 141 -10.72 -20.62 5.49
CA ARG A 141 -11.49 -20.50 6.74
C ARG A 141 -12.94 -20.21 6.39
N GLY A 142 -13.85 -21.00 6.94
CA GLY A 142 -15.29 -20.85 6.76
C GLY A 142 -15.86 -21.82 5.73
N ILE A 143 -17.18 -22.02 5.80
CA ILE A 143 -17.93 -22.80 4.81
C ILE A 143 -18.16 -21.88 3.62
N ILE A 144 -17.62 -22.24 2.46
CA ILE A 144 -17.96 -21.57 1.20
C ILE A 144 -19.26 -22.19 0.71
N VAL A 145 -20.34 -21.42 0.78
CA VAL A 145 -21.65 -21.83 0.26
C VAL A 145 -21.89 -21.22 -1.13
N PRO A 146 -22.65 -21.88 -2.01
CA PRO A 146 -23.09 -21.28 -3.26
C PRO A 146 -23.87 -19.98 -3.02
N TYR A 147 -23.78 -19.04 -3.96
CA TYR A 147 -24.44 -17.73 -3.85
C TYR A 147 -25.93 -17.83 -3.51
N GLY A 148 -26.66 -18.75 -4.15
CA GLY A 148 -28.09 -18.96 -3.88
C GLY A 148 -28.38 -19.42 -2.45
N GLU A 149 -27.49 -20.17 -1.82
CA GLU A 149 -27.61 -20.58 -0.42
C GLU A 149 -27.27 -19.41 0.52
N ALA A 150 -26.22 -18.63 0.22
CA ALA A 150 -25.88 -17.44 1.00
C ALA A 150 -27.04 -16.44 1.08
N GLN A 151 -27.76 -16.23 -0.04
CA GLN A 151 -28.94 -15.37 -0.06
C GLN A 151 -30.05 -15.85 0.89
N GLN A 152 -30.25 -17.16 1.00
CA GLN A 152 -31.27 -17.76 1.88
C GLN A 152 -30.92 -17.67 3.36
N GLN A 153 -29.62 -17.60 3.68
CA GLN A 153 -29.06 -17.44 5.02
C GLN A 153 -28.93 -15.96 5.44
N GLY A 154 -29.30 -15.02 4.57
CA GLY A 154 -29.27 -13.59 4.89
C GLY A 154 -30.15 -13.23 6.10
N PRO A 155 -29.89 -12.08 6.76
CA PRO A 155 -30.72 -11.61 7.87
C PRO A 155 -32.21 -11.56 7.47
N ARG A 156 -33.08 -12.08 8.33
CA ARG A 156 -34.55 -12.05 8.15
C ARG A 156 -35.20 -11.11 9.18
N PRO A 157 -35.03 -9.78 9.04
CA PRO A 157 -35.68 -8.84 9.93
C PRO A 157 -37.21 -8.95 9.78
N ASP A 158 -37.91 -8.82 10.91
CA ASP A 158 -39.37 -8.79 10.92
C ASP A 158 -39.88 -7.40 10.53
N TRP A 159 -40.08 -7.20 9.23
CA TRP A 159 -40.62 -5.96 8.68
C TRP A 159 -42.07 -5.68 9.07
N GLN A 160 -42.82 -6.68 9.56
CA GLN A 160 -44.20 -6.46 10.03
C GLN A 160 -44.21 -5.81 11.42
N ARG A 161 -43.16 -6.04 12.21
CA ARG A 161 -42.99 -5.47 13.56
C ARG A 161 -42.01 -4.30 13.61
N TYR A 162 -41.45 -3.91 12.47
CA TYR A 162 -40.54 -2.76 12.37
C TYR A 162 -41.14 -1.71 11.45
N THR A 163 -41.31 -0.50 11.97
CA THR A 163 -41.59 0.68 11.16
C THR A 163 -40.29 1.46 11.00
N PRO A 164 -39.67 1.48 9.80
CA PRO A 164 -38.50 2.30 9.55
C PRO A 164 -38.80 3.78 9.85
N PRO A 165 -37.96 4.49 10.61
CA PRO A 165 -38.16 5.91 10.83
C PRO A 165 -38.03 6.66 9.51
N VAL A 166 -38.97 7.57 9.24
CA VAL A 166 -38.88 8.48 8.09
C VAL A 166 -37.82 9.54 8.42
N PRO A 167 -36.80 9.75 7.57
CA PRO A 167 -35.83 10.81 7.79
C PRO A 167 -36.50 12.18 7.91
N ASN A 168 -36.05 13.02 8.86
CA ASN A 168 -36.60 14.36 9.08
C ASN A 168 -36.50 15.27 7.85
N LYS A 169 -35.51 15.02 6.98
CA LYS A 169 -35.34 15.71 5.70
C LYS A 169 -34.99 14.69 4.63
N LEU A 170 -35.72 14.73 3.52
CA LEU A 170 -35.43 13.97 2.32
C LEU A 170 -34.69 14.84 1.31
N GLY A 171 -33.99 14.21 0.37
CA GLY A 171 -33.20 14.92 -0.64
C GLY A 171 -31.80 15.29 -0.14
N VAL A 172 -31.07 16.05 -0.95
CA VAL A 172 -29.68 16.45 -0.67
C VAL A 172 -29.67 17.73 0.16
N GLN A 173 -28.98 17.70 1.30
CA GLN A 173 -28.67 18.88 2.09
C GLN A 173 -27.17 19.18 2.00
N VAL A 174 -26.83 20.40 1.59
CA VAL A 174 -25.44 20.85 1.44
C VAL A 174 -25.09 21.77 2.61
N PHE A 175 -23.95 21.51 3.24
CA PHE A 175 -23.32 22.40 4.23
C PHE A 175 -22.07 23.02 3.59
N ALA A 176 -22.22 24.18 2.96
CA ALA A 176 -21.12 24.81 2.20
C ALA A 176 -20.05 25.41 3.14
N ASP A 177 -20.50 26.17 4.14
CA ASP A 177 -19.63 26.94 5.05
C ASP A 177 -19.88 26.54 6.51
N TYR A 178 -19.73 25.24 6.81
CA TYR A 178 -19.93 24.75 8.18
C TYR A 178 -18.80 25.26 9.11
N PRO A 179 -19.11 25.87 10.27
CA PRO A 179 -18.08 26.42 11.15
C PRO A 179 -17.12 25.35 11.69
N LEU A 180 -15.82 25.48 11.41
CA LEU A 180 -14.81 24.52 11.90
C LEU A 180 -14.74 24.45 13.43
N ALA A 181 -15.08 25.55 14.11
CA ALA A 181 -15.12 25.60 15.57
C ALA A 181 -16.08 24.54 16.16
N GLU A 182 -17.18 24.24 15.47
CA GLU A 182 -18.14 23.21 15.92
C GLU A 182 -17.60 21.79 15.74
N LEU A 183 -16.61 21.58 14.87
CA LEU A 183 -16.03 20.26 14.64
C LEU A 183 -14.94 19.91 15.66
N VAL A 184 -14.35 20.90 16.34
CA VAL A 184 -13.20 20.70 17.23
C VAL A 184 -13.48 19.66 18.32
N GLU A 185 -14.66 19.70 18.93
CA GLU A 185 -15.07 18.77 19.99
C GLU A 185 -15.35 17.34 19.47
N THR A 186 -15.48 17.17 18.15
CA THR A 186 -15.75 15.88 17.49
C THR A 186 -14.50 15.21 16.93
N ILE A 187 -13.33 15.87 17.01
CA ILE A 187 -12.09 15.31 16.47
C ILE A 187 -11.63 14.14 17.35
N ASP A 188 -11.57 12.96 16.75
CA ASP A 188 -10.77 11.87 17.30
C ASP A 188 -9.29 12.15 17.01
N TRP A 189 -8.55 12.54 18.06
CA TRP A 189 -7.13 12.85 17.98
C TRP A 189 -6.24 11.60 17.95
N THR A 190 -6.80 10.41 18.19
CA THR A 190 -6.01 9.17 18.24
C THR A 190 -5.25 8.92 16.94
N PRO A 191 -5.87 9.00 15.74
CA PRO A 191 -5.17 8.80 14.47
C PRO A 191 -4.18 9.92 14.09
N PHE A 192 -4.26 11.09 14.74
CA PHE A 192 -3.35 12.21 14.47
C PHE A 192 -1.96 11.98 15.09
N PHE A 193 -1.89 11.29 16.24
CA PHE A 193 -0.66 11.04 16.98
C PHE A 193 -0.04 9.66 16.70
N ILE A 194 -0.63 8.86 15.81
CA ILE A 194 -0.09 7.58 15.30
C ILE A 194 0.82 7.85 14.10
#